data_AF-A0A7C9AL97-F1
#
_entry.id   AF-A0A7C9AL97-F1
#
_cell.length_a   1.000
_cell.length_b   1.000
_cell.length_c   1.000
_cell.angle_alpha   90.00
_cell.angle_beta   90.00
_cell.angle_gamma   90.00
#
_symmetry.space_group_name_H-M   'P 1'
#
loop_
_entity.id
_entity.type
_entity.pdbx_description
1 polymer ?
#
loop_
_entity_poly.entity_id
_entity_poly.type
_entity_poly.pdbx_seq_one_letter_code
_entity_poly.pdbx_strand_id
1 'polypeptide(L)'
;DSFSSTSNRMENESYAKTCDIPYAKHLSIKYCWAPEDVAVVCCTSGTTGRPKGVTISHSALIVQSLAKIAIVGYTEDDVYLHTAPMCHIGGISSGLAMLMAGGCHVLIPKFEAKLAAQAIEENHVTSLIT
;
A
#
# COMPACT_ATOMS: atom_id res chain seq x y z
N ASP A 1 -22.62 19.04 -19.16
CA ASP A 1 -23.58 17.94 -19.39
C ASP A 1 -22.88 16.74 -19.97
N SER A 2 -23.37 15.55 -19.57
CA SER A 2 -23.02 14.22 -20.10
C SER A 2 -21.85 13.50 -19.42
N PHE A 3 -22.05 13.20 -18.13
CA PHE A 3 -21.54 11.98 -17.49
C PHE A 3 -21.92 10.76 -18.36
N SER A 4 -20.94 10.11 -19.00
CA SER A 4 -21.14 8.85 -19.74
C SER A 4 -20.14 7.77 -19.29
N SER A 5 -19.91 7.66 -17.98
CA SER A 5 -19.07 6.61 -17.39
C SER A 5 -19.86 5.40 -16.85
N THR A 6 -21.17 5.31 -17.14
CA THR A 6 -22.01 4.20 -16.66
C THR A 6 -21.82 2.88 -17.42
N SER A 7 -21.04 2.85 -18.51
CA SER A 7 -20.92 1.65 -19.35
C SER A 7 -20.01 0.55 -18.79
N ASN A 8 -19.05 0.86 -17.91
CA ASN A 8 -18.10 -0.17 -17.41
C ASN A 8 -18.54 -0.87 -16.12
N ARG A 9 -19.63 -0.44 -15.48
CA ARG A 9 -20.06 -1.01 -14.19
C ARG A 9 -20.69 -2.40 -14.32
N MET A 10 -21.19 -2.76 -15.50
CA MET A 10 -21.88 -4.04 -15.74
C MET A 10 -20.96 -5.18 -16.20
N GLU A 11 -19.69 -4.92 -16.57
CA GLU A 11 -18.77 -5.99 -16.99
C GLU A 11 -17.92 -6.56 -15.82
N ASN A 12 -17.89 -5.88 -14.66
CA ASN A 12 -17.09 -6.31 -13.50
C ASN A 12 -17.74 -7.38 -12.61
N GLU A 13 -19.00 -7.76 -12.84
CA GLU A 13 -19.65 -8.86 -12.09
C GLU A 13 -19.01 -10.23 -12.39
N SER A 14 -18.37 -10.39 -13.55
CA SER A 14 -17.75 -11.66 -13.95
C SER A 14 -16.47 -12.02 -13.19
N TYR A 15 -15.88 -11.10 -12.42
CA TYR A 15 -14.64 -11.32 -11.66
C TYR A 15 -14.86 -11.56 -10.16
N ALA A 16 -16.13 -11.64 -9.73
CA ALA A 16 -16.48 -11.93 -8.35
C ALA A 16 -16.13 -13.39 -7.98
N LYS A 17 -14.87 -13.62 -7.60
CA LYS A 17 -14.41 -14.92 -7.08
C LYS A 17 -14.48 -14.89 -5.56
N THR A 18 -15.14 -15.89 -4.97
CA THR A 18 -15.00 -16.19 -3.55
C THR A 18 -13.60 -16.75 -3.34
N CYS A 19 -12.77 -16.03 -2.58
CA CYS A 19 -11.46 -16.56 -2.16
C CYS A 19 -11.66 -17.41 -0.91
N ASP A 20 -11.43 -18.72 -1.00
CA ASP A 20 -11.49 -19.64 0.14
C ASP A 20 -10.25 -19.46 1.02
N ILE A 21 -10.27 -18.44 1.87
CA ILE A 21 -9.21 -18.19 2.85
C ILE A 21 -9.53 -19.04 4.10
N PRO A 22 -8.65 -19.95 4.55
CA PRO A 22 -8.94 -20.92 5.62
C PRO A 22 -9.43 -20.31 6.95
N TYR A 23 -9.16 -19.02 7.18
CA TYR A 23 -9.52 -18.28 8.40
C TYR A 23 -10.75 -17.36 8.25
N ALA A 24 -11.36 -17.27 7.06
CA ALA A 24 -12.44 -16.33 6.74
C ALA A 24 -13.86 -16.95 6.84
N LYS A 25 -14.08 -17.91 7.75
CA LYS A 25 -15.34 -18.70 7.86
C LYS A 25 -16.63 -17.88 8.03
N HIS A 26 -16.55 -16.56 8.28
CA HIS A 26 -17.70 -15.67 8.47
C HIS A 26 -17.68 -14.39 7.62
N LEU A 27 -16.72 -14.21 6.70
CA LEU A 27 -16.67 -13.03 5.85
C LEU A 27 -16.91 -13.43 4.38
N SER A 28 -18.17 -13.37 3.95
CA SER A 28 -18.52 -13.46 2.54
C SER A 28 -18.13 -12.15 1.83
N ILE A 29 -16.83 -11.97 1.56
CA ILE A 29 -16.36 -10.81 0.78
C ILE A 29 -16.70 -11.08 -0.68
N LYS A 30 -17.65 -10.30 -1.24
CA LYS A 30 -17.79 -10.17 -2.69
C LYS A 30 -16.62 -9.31 -3.19
N TYR A 31 -15.50 -9.96 -3.52
CA TYR A 31 -14.34 -9.30 -4.10
C TYR A 31 -14.55 -9.10 -5.60
N CYS A 32 -14.66 -7.85 -6.06
CA CYS A 32 -14.52 -7.53 -7.48
C CYS A 32 -13.09 -7.03 -7.72
N TRP A 33 -12.38 -7.68 -8.65
CA TRP A 33 -11.09 -7.18 -9.10
C TRP A 33 -11.33 -5.93 -9.97
N ALA A 34 -10.79 -4.79 -9.58
CA ALA A 34 -10.97 -3.51 -10.27
C ALA A 34 -9.64 -2.72 -10.30
N PRO A 35 -8.79 -2.93 -11.33
CA PRO A 35 -7.42 -2.40 -11.38
C PRO A 35 -7.38 -0.88 -11.52
N GLU A 36 -8.34 -0.32 -12.25
CA GLU A 36 -8.41 1.10 -12.57
C GLU A 36 -9.18 1.91 -11.51
N ASP A 37 -9.87 1.23 -10.60
CA ASP A 37 -10.56 1.90 -9.50
C ASP A 37 -9.54 2.46 -8.49
N VAL A 38 -9.95 3.55 -7.84
CA VAL A 38 -9.11 4.27 -6.87
C VAL A 38 -8.89 3.40 -5.62
N ALA A 39 -7.63 3.13 -5.32
CA ALA A 39 -7.21 2.39 -4.13
C ALA A 39 -6.83 3.32 -2.97
N VAL A 40 -6.15 4.44 -3.26
CA VAL A 40 -5.60 5.37 -2.27
C VAL A 40 -5.82 6.81 -2.70
N VAL A 41 -6.13 7.68 -1.74
CA VAL A 41 -6.10 9.13 -1.93
C VAL A 41 -5.04 9.73 -1.00
N CYS A 42 -3.97 10.28 -1.57
CA CYS A 42 -2.92 10.95 -0.81
C CYS A 42 -3.11 12.47 -0.85
N CYS A 43 -3.20 13.11 0.32
CA CYS A 43 -3.23 14.57 0.41
C CYS A 43 -1.81 15.14 0.33
N THR A 44 -1.65 16.19 -0.49
CA THR A 44 -0.42 16.97 -0.58
C THR A 44 -0.67 18.38 -0.06
N SER A 45 0.34 19.00 0.55
CA SER A 45 0.19 20.27 1.28
C SER A 45 -0.29 21.44 0.43
N GLY A 46 -0.13 21.39 -0.90
CA GLY A 46 -0.66 22.38 -1.84
C GLY A 46 -0.12 23.80 -1.61
N THR A 47 0.65 24.34 -2.56
CA THR A 47 1.25 25.69 -2.44
C THR A 47 0.22 26.83 -2.30
N THR A 48 -1.05 26.57 -2.61
CA THR A 48 -2.16 27.53 -2.52
C THR A 48 -2.95 27.46 -1.21
N GLY A 49 -2.47 26.71 -0.20
CA GLY A 49 -3.12 26.57 1.11
C GLY A 49 -4.35 25.65 1.15
N ARG A 50 -4.77 25.10 0.01
CA ARG A 50 -5.82 24.07 -0.09
C ARG A 50 -5.18 22.73 -0.44
N PRO A 51 -5.31 21.69 0.41
CA PRO A 51 -4.74 20.39 0.13
C PRO A 51 -5.37 19.79 -1.13
N LYS A 52 -4.52 19.20 -1.99
CA LYS A 52 -4.96 18.49 -3.20
C LYS A 52 -4.87 16.99 -2.93
N GLY A 53 -5.98 16.28 -3.11
CA GLY A 53 -6.04 14.83 -3.06
C GLY A 53 -5.59 14.24 -4.39
N VAL A 54 -4.58 13.39 -4.35
CA VAL A 54 -4.10 12.62 -5.51
C VAL A 54 -4.69 11.22 -5.41
N THR A 55 -5.50 10.84 -6.39
CA THR A 55 -6.07 9.49 -6.50
C THR A 55 -5.09 8.56 -7.18
N ILE A 56 -4.90 7.37 -6.60
CA ILE A 56 -3.99 6.34 -7.11
C ILE A 56 -4.78 5.05 -7.28
N SER A 57 -4.74 4.45 -8.47
CA SER A 57 -5.44 3.21 -8.78
C SER A 57 -4.73 1.98 -8.19
N HIS A 58 -5.44 0.85 -8.14
CA HIS A 58 -4.85 -0.44 -7.77
C HIS A 58 -3.69 -0.82 -8.71
N SER A 59 -3.87 -0.66 -10.03
CA SER A 59 -2.84 -0.98 -11.03
C SER A 59 -1.57 -0.13 -10.85
N ALA A 60 -1.73 1.17 -10.59
CA ALA A 60 -0.61 2.07 -10.36
C ALA A 60 0.21 1.66 -9.11
N LEU A 61 -0.46 1.25 -8.03
CA LEU A 61 0.21 0.77 -6.82
C LEU A 61 0.99 -0.52 -7.08
N ILE A 62 0.39 -1.49 -7.77
CA ILE A 62 1.05 -2.77 -8.11
C ILE A 62 2.29 -2.53 -8.97
N VAL A 63 2.17 -1.73 -10.05
CA VAL A 63 3.30 -1.43 -10.94
C VAL A 63 4.42 -0.72 -10.18
N GLN A 64 4.08 0.26 -9.34
CA GLN A 64 5.06 0.96 -8.51
C GLN A 64 5.78 -0.01 -7.55
N SER A 65 5.05 -0.89 -6.89
CA SER A 65 5.63 -1.86 -5.95
C SER A 65 6.54 -2.87 -6.65
N LEU A 66 6.14 -3.40 -7.81
CA LEU A 66 7.00 -4.28 -8.62
C LEU A 66 8.29 -3.56 -9.06
N ALA A 67 8.19 -2.32 -9.53
CA ALA A 67 9.36 -1.52 -9.88
C ALA A 67 10.26 -1.28 -8.66
N LYS A 68 9.67 -1.03 -7.49
CA LYS A 68 10.42 -0.78 -6.26
C LYS A 68 11.13 -2.03 -5.75
N ILE A 69 10.49 -3.20 -5.78
CA ILE A 69 11.12 -4.49 -5.49
C ILE A 69 12.31 -4.70 -6.43
N ALA A 70 12.14 -4.46 -7.73
CA ALA A 70 13.22 -4.66 -8.70
C ALA A 70 14.42 -3.72 -8.50
N ILE A 71 14.18 -2.46 -8.08
CA ILE A 71 15.24 -1.45 -7.90
C ILE A 71 15.93 -1.59 -6.54
N VAL A 72 15.16 -1.80 -5.47
CA VAL A 72 15.69 -1.87 -4.10
C VAL A 72 16.17 -3.28 -3.75
N GLY A 73 15.58 -4.30 -4.36
CA GLY A 73 15.90 -5.70 -4.10
C GLY A 73 15.23 -6.25 -2.85
N TYR A 74 14.03 -5.78 -2.50
CA TYR A 74 13.29 -6.32 -1.35
C TYR A 74 12.96 -7.80 -1.52
N THR A 75 13.13 -8.55 -0.44
CA THR A 75 12.87 -10.00 -0.38
C THR A 75 12.01 -10.35 0.83
N GLU A 76 11.59 -11.61 0.93
CA GLU A 76 10.91 -12.16 2.10
C GLU A 76 11.78 -12.17 3.37
N ASP A 77 13.11 -12.13 3.22
CA ASP A 77 14.06 -12.14 4.34
C ASP A 77 14.25 -10.74 4.97
N ASP A 78 13.70 -9.70 4.33
CA ASP A 78 13.85 -8.32 4.80
C ASP A 78 12.92 -8.00 5.99
N VAL A 79 13.46 -7.24 6.94
CA VAL A 79 12.72 -6.66 8.07
C VAL A 79 12.67 -5.14 7.89
N TYR A 80 11.49 -4.62 7.57
CA TYR A 80 11.27 -3.22 7.23
C TYR A 80 10.71 -2.42 8.39
N LEU A 81 11.44 -1.39 8.84
CA LEU A 81 10.97 -0.45 9.86
C LEU A 81 10.21 0.73 9.24
N HIS A 82 8.97 0.91 9.67
CA HIS A 82 8.15 2.05 9.28
C HIS A 82 8.55 3.32 10.06
N THR A 83 9.43 4.10 9.46
CA THR A 83 9.89 5.43 9.95
C THR A 83 9.16 6.60 9.30
N ALA A 84 8.63 6.40 8.09
CA ALA A 84 7.84 7.40 7.37
C ALA A 84 6.33 7.25 7.64
N PRO A 85 5.56 8.35 7.71
CA PRO A 85 4.11 8.25 7.90
C PRO A 85 3.42 7.54 6.72
N MET A 86 2.53 6.60 7.05
CA MET A 86 1.72 5.85 6.06
C MET A 86 0.58 6.68 5.45
N CYS A 87 0.36 7.92 5.89
CA CYS A 87 -0.58 8.85 5.24
C CYS A 87 0.01 9.56 4.01
N HIS A 88 1.30 9.34 3.72
CA HIS A 88 2.00 9.88 2.56
C HIS A 88 2.47 8.76 1.63
N ILE A 89 2.56 9.07 0.34
CA ILE A 89 2.98 8.10 -0.68
C ILE A 89 4.37 7.53 -0.43
N GLY A 90 5.26 8.29 0.23
CA GLY A 90 6.59 7.81 0.63
C GLY A 90 6.51 6.56 1.50
N GLY A 91 5.75 6.60 2.59
CA GLY A 91 5.54 5.46 3.49
C GLY A 91 4.75 4.32 2.84
N ILE A 92 3.69 4.65 2.09
CA ILE A 92 2.86 3.65 1.38
C ILE A 92 3.70 2.89 0.34
N SER A 93 4.55 3.57 -0.43
CA SER A 93 5.28 2.94 -1.53
C SER A 93 6.20 1.80 -1.08
N SER A 94 7.05 2.05 -0.08
CA SER A 94 7.94 1.02 0.48
C SER A 94 7.15 -0.01 1.27
N GLY A 95 6.14 0.40 2.03
CA GLY A 95 5.30 -0.53 2.79
C GLY A 95 4.61 -1.55 1.89
N LEU A 96 4.03 -1.10 0.77
CA LEU A 96 3.35 -2.01 -0.16
C LEU A 96 4.34 -2.90 -0.93
N ALA A 97 5.50 -2.35 -1.33
CA ALA A 97 6.54 -3.13 -1.97
C ALA A 97 7.06 -4.25 -1.05
N MET A 98 7.32 -3.94 0.21
CA MET A 98 7.71 -4.91 1.24
C MET A 98 6.64 -5.97 1.48
N LEU A 99 5.36 -5.56 1.53
CA LEU A 99 4.25 -6.49 1.68
C LEU A 99 4.15 -7.45 0.49
N MET A 100 4.35 -6.95 -0.74
CA MET A 100 4.36 -7.77 -1.95
C MET A 100 5.57 -8.69 -2.05
N ALA A 101 6.72 -8.28 -1.52
CA ALA A 101 7.92 -9.13 -1.41
C ALA A 101 7.77 -10.22 -0.33
N GLY A 102 6.80 -10.09 0.58
CA GLY A 102 6.56 -11.04 1.66
C GLY A 102 7.44 -10.82 2.90
N GLY A 103 8.11 -9.67 3.00
CA GLY A 103 9.00 -9.36 4.13
C GLY A 103 8.26 -8.96 5.40
N CYS A 104 9.02 -8.85 6.50
CA CYS A 104 8.50 -8.50 7.81
C CYS A 104 8.35 -6.98 7.99
N HIS A 105 7.30 -6.56 8.69
CA HIS A 105 7.05 -5.15 9.02
C HIS A 105 7.19 -4.89 10.51
N VAL A 106 8.06 -3.94 10.86
CA VAL A 106 8.19 -3.40 12.21
C VAL A 106 7.55 -2.02 12.24
N LEU A 107 6.57 -1.82 13.11
CA LEU A 107 5.87 -0.55 13.27
C LEU A 107 6.20 0.07 14.62
N ILE A 108 6.55 1.35 14.61
CA ILE A 108 6.63 2.18 15.81
C ILE A 108 5.47 3.20 15.79
N PRO A 109 4.87 3.54 16.94
CA PRO A 109 3.70 4.45 16.97
C PRO A 109 3.98 5.83 16.35
N LYS A 110 5.22 6.29 16.51
CA LYS A 110 5.73 7.54 15.97
C LYS A 110 7.24 7.42 15.82
N PHE A 111 7.80 8.08 14.81
CA PHE A 111 9.24 8.20 14.70
C PHE A 111 9.83 8.96 15.90
N GLU A 112 10.69 8.27 16.64
CA GLU A 112 11.57 8.83 17.66
C GLU A 112 12.92 8.11 17.55
N ALA A 113 14.01 8.85 17.48
CA ALA A 113 15.33 8.28 17.18
C ALA A 113 15.74 7.14 18.14
N LYS A 114 15.42 7.28 19.44
CA LYS A 114 15.72 6.25 20.43
C LYS A 114 14.89 4.99 20.21
N LEU A 115 13.57 5.12 20.00
CA LEU A 115 12.69 3.99 19.73
C LEU A 115 13.03 3.30 18.41
N ALA A 116 13.40 4.07 17.39
CA ALA A 116 13.84 3.52 16.11
C ALA A 116 15.15 2.73 16.28
N ALA A 117 16.15 3.27 16.98
CA ALA A 117 17.40 2.58 17.25
C ALA A 117 17.18 1.27 18.03
N GLN A 118 16.32 1.29 19.06
CA GLN A 118 15.94 0.10 19.81
C GLN A 118 15.24 -0.93 18.93
N ALA A 119 14.26 -0.50 18.13
CA ALA A 119 13.54 -1.38 17.21
C ALA A 119 14.46 -2.02 16.16
N ILE A 120 15.47 -1.28 15.68
CA ILE A 120 16.50 -1.79 14.76
C ILE A 120 17.28 -2.93 15.41
N GLU A 121 17.73 -2.74 16.65
CA GLU A 121 18.51 -3.74 17.39
C GLU A 121 17.66 -4.97 17.75
N GLU A 122 16.48 -4.78 18.31
CA GLU A 122 15.61 -5.85 18.82
C GLU A 122 15.02 -6.73 17.72
N ASN A 123 14.73 -6.16 16.54
CA ASN A 123 14.06 -6.87 15.44
C ASN A 123 14.98 -7.17 14.27
N HIS A 124 16.28 -6.82 14.37
CA HIS A 124 17.26 -6.99 13.30
C HIS A 124 16.81 -6.36 11.97
N VAL A 125 16.38 -5.09 12.03
CA VAL A 125 15.88 -4.35 10.86
C VAL A 125 16.93 -4.31 9.76
N THR A 126 16.54 -4.71 8.55
CA THR A 126 17.41 -4.72 7.36
C THR A 126 17.18 -3.51 6.45
N SER A 127 15.97 -2.95 6.48
CA SER A 127 15.54 -1.89 5.58
C SER A 127 14.69 -0.83 6.28
N LEU A 128 14.91 0.43 5.91
CA LEU A 128 14.04 1.55 6.26
C LEU A 128 14.21 2.67 5.23
N ILE A 129 13.31 3.65 5.25
CA ILE A 129 13.47 4.88 4.45
C ILE A 129 13.65 6.09 5.35
N THR A 130 14.49 7.03 4.94
CA THR A 130 14.72 8.30 5.65
C THR A 130 14.18 9.47 4.86
#